data_AF-A0A964BET5-F1
#
_entry.id   AF-A0A964BET5-F1
#
_cell.length_a   1.000
_cell.length_b   1.000
_cell.length_c   1.000
_cell.angle_alpha   90.00
_cell.angle_beta   90.00
_cell.angle_gamma   90.00
#
_symmetry.space_group_name_H-M   'P 1'
#
loop_
_entity.id
_entity.type
_entity.pdbx_description
1 polymer ?
#
loop_
_entity_poly.entity_id
_entity_poly.type
_entity_poly.pdbx_seq_one_letter_code
_entity_poly.pdbx_strand_id
1 'polypeptide(L)'
;MTEIFDVIDKIEGEYDADIFAYIAPIFGPLDDKVLHLCRNNKRHKNILLMIDTPGGSADAAYRIIRAIHRCYHVDGGQLIFFVPRFCKSAGTIMALGGDRLIMSQEAELGPIDVQLRKDDEVGERTSGLTPHQALDTLAGEAVLHFRRFFRHLRYDDDTLFSTRLSAELASQMAIGLMSPIYEQLDPLRLGEVERFVRIAVDYGERISSSNVKHLAIEKLAAAYPSHGFVIDREEAEDQLFHKVEKPTDALEMLARAVIDNFNPNEPVVRFLRRPEQNPQGDSDETDEPNKRKSRSRKRGSSAKVRSNSSEPNGVSALVDPE
;
A
#
# COMPACT_ATOMS: atom_id res chain seq x y z
N MET A 1 5.58 -27.12 17.96
CA MET A 1 4.67 -27.29 16.80
C MET A 1 3.28 -27.74 17.23
N THR A 2 3.10 -28.72 18.12
CA THR A 2 1.74 -29.08 18.61
C THR A 2 1.05 -27.91 19.33
N GLU A 3 1.80 -27.21 20.18
CA GLU A 3 1.29 -26.07 20.97
C GLU A 3 0.76 -24.90 20.12
N ILE A 4 1.37 -24.60 18.96
CA ILE A 4 0.90 -23.49 18.11
C ILE A 4 -0.41 -23.83 17.38
N PHE A 5 -0.64 -25.11 17.06
CA PHE A 5 -1.91 -25.52 16.46
C PHE A 5 -3.05 -25.50 17.47
N ASP A 6 -2.77 -25.83 18.74
CA ASP A 6 -3.77 -25.69 19.81
C ASP A 6 -4.14 -24.21 20.04
N VAL A 7 -3.17 -23.29 19.90
CA VAL A 7 -3.40 -21.84 19.92
C VAL A 7 -4.27 -21.40 18.73
N ILE A 8 -3.98 -21.89 17.52
CA ILE A 8 -4.78 -21.60 16.32
C ILE A 8 -6.23 -22.04 16.50
N ASP A 9 -6.46 -23.30 16.90
CA ASP A 9 -7.82 -23.83 17.08
C ASP A 9 -8.59 -23.06 18.15
N LYS A 10 -7.90 -22.61 19.21
CA LYS A 10 -8.50 -21.77 20.25
C LYS A 10 -8.96 -20.42 19.68
N ILE A 11 -8.13 -19.77 18.86
CA ILE A 11 -8.47 -18.48 18.23
C ILE A 11 -9.61 -18.65 17.22
N GLU A 12 -9.56 -19.69 16.38
CA GLU A 12 -10.65 -20.00 15.43
C GLU A 12 -11.98 -20.18 16.15
N GLY A 13 -12.00 -20.90 17.28
CA GLY A 13 -13.19 -21.09 18.10
C GLY A 13 -13.66 -19.83 18.84
N GLU A 14 -12.74 -19.02 19.36
CA GLU A 14 -13.07 -17.79 20.10
C GLU A 14 -13.69 -16.72 19.21
N TYR A 15 -13.18 -16.56 17.99
CA TYR A 15 -13.65 -15.55 17.04
C TYR A 15 -14.63 -16.09 15.98
N ASP A 16 -14.85 -17.40 15.93
CA ASP A 16 -15.54 -18.10 14.83
C ASP A 16 -15.03 -17.61 13.47
N ALA A 17 -13.71 -17.63 13.30
CA ALA A 17 -13.02 -16.93 12.23
C ALA A 17 -11.91 -17.75 11.57
N ASP A 18 -11.82 -17.68 10.24
CA ASP A 18 -10.65 -18.13 9.51
C ASP A 18 -9.49 -17.15 9.79
N ILE A 19 -8.31 -17.66 10.15
CA ILE A 19 -7.16 -16.80 10.45
C ILE A 19 -6.32 -16.61 9.18
N PHE A 20 -6.19 -15.36 8.72
CA PHE A 20 -5.39 -15.01 7.55
C PHE A 20 -4.23 -14.11 7.96
N ALA A 21 -3.01 -14.53 7.64
CA ALA A 21 -1.81 -13.73 7.86
C ALA A 21 -1.40 -13.00 6.59
N TYR A 22 -1.21 -11.68 6.70
CA TYR A 22 -0.66 -10.82 5.66
C TYR A 22 0.53 -10.03 6.22
N ILE A 23 1.75 -10.53 5.99
CA ILE A 23 3.00 -9.88 6.38
C ILE A 23 3.80 -9.62 5.12
N ALA A 24 3.56 -8.48 4.49
CA ALA A 24 4.14 -8.07 3.22
C ALA A 24 3.84 -6.59 2.90
N PRO A 25 4.61 -5.96 2.01
CA PRO A 25 4.17 -4.77 1.29
C PRO A 25 2.95 -5.07 0.41
N ILE A 26 2.04 -4.11 0.28
CA ILE A 26 0.77 -4.28 -0.43
C ILE A 26 0.95 -3.92 -1.91
N PHE A 27 1.25 -4.91 -2.75
CA PHE A 27 1.36 -4.73 -4.19
C PHE A 27 0.82 -5.93 -4.95
N GLY A 28 0.46 -5.72 -6.22
CA GLY A 28 0.21 -6.82 -7.14
C GLY A 28 1.50 -7.63 -7.37
N PRO A 29 1.41 -8.98 -7.52
CA PRO A 29 0.19 -9.78 -7.66
C PRO A 29 -0.34 -10.40 -6.34
N LEU A 30 0.06 -9.89 -5.16
CA LEU A 30 -0.37 -10.49 -3.89
C LEU A 30 -1.88 -10.33 -3.64
N ASP A 31 -2.49 -9.27 -4.17
CA ASP A 31 -3.94 -9.05 -4.13
C ASP A 31 -4.71 -10.14 -4.89
N ASP A 32 -4.24 -10.56 -6.06
CA ASP A 32 -4.82 -11.70 -6.79
C ASP A 32 -4.69 -13.01 -6.00
N LYS A 33 -3.55 -13.20 -5.32
CA LYS A 33 -3.34 -14.36 -4.44
C LYS A 33 -4.34 -14.36 -3.28
N VAL A 34 -4.56 -13.23 -2.61
CA VAL A 34 -5.55 -13.13 -1.52
C VAL A 34 -6.95 -13.45 -2.04
N LEU A 35 -7.36 -12.87 -3.18
CA LEU A 35 -8.65 -13.15 -3.79
C LEU A 35 -8.86 -14.65 -4.07
N HIS A 36 -7.84 -15.31 -4.63
CA HIS A 36 -7.89 -16.74 -4.89
C HIS A 36 -8.00 -17.55 -3.58
N LEU A 37 -7.22 -17.21 -2.56
CA LEU A 37 -7.23 -17.91 -1.28
C LEU A 37 -8.59 -17.77 -0.58
N CYS A 38 -9.13 -16.55 -0.46
CA CYS A 38 -10.40 -16.29 0.21
C CYS A 38 -11.59 -17.03 -0.44
N ARG A 39 -11.59 -17.18 -1.76
CA ARG A 39 -12.66 -17.89 -2.48
C ARG A 39 -12.68 -19.39 -2.22
N ASN A 40 -11.51 -19.99 -1.99
CA ASN A 40 -11.36 -21.44 -1.98
C ASN A 40 -11.15 -22.06 -0.59
N ASN A 41 -10.93 -21.23 0.44
CA ASN A 41 -10.52 -21.72 1.77
C ASN A 41 -11.39 -21.25 2.93
N LYS A 42 -12.54 -20.63 2.67
CA LYS A 42 -13.48 -20.21 3.73
C LYS A 42 -14.01 -21.45 4.47
N ARG A 43 -13.78 -21.53 5.78
CA ARG A 43 -14.35 -22.57 6.66
C ARG A 43 -15.25 -21.97 7.75
N HIS A 44 -15.01 -20.72 8.11
CA HIS A 44 -15.72 -20.01 9.15
C HIS A 44 -16.57 -18.87 8.60
N LYS A 45 -17.45 -18.36 9.45
CA LYS A 45 -18.30 -17.23 9.11
C LYS A 45 -17.49 -15.93 9.04
N ASN A 46 -16.57 -15.73 9.98
CA ASN A 46 -15.74 -14.53 10.07
C ASN A 46 -14.33 -14.77 9.52
N ILE A 47 -13.57 -13.69 9.36
CA ILE A 47 -12.14 -13.74 9.05
C ILE A 47 -11.39 -12.82 10.00
N LEU A 48 -10.32 -13.33 10.58
CA LEU A 48 -9.34 -12.56 11.33
C LEU A 48 -8.14 -12.31 10.43
N LEU A 49 -8.00 -11.06 9.97
CA LEU A 49 -6.86 -10.61 9.18
C LEU A 49 -5.78 -10.08 10.12
N MET A 50 -4.76 -10.91 10.38
CA MET A 50 -3.53 -10.48 11.04
C MET A 50 -2.62 -9.82 10.02
N ILE A 51 -2.32 -8.53 10.20
CA ILE A 51 -1.61 -7.73 9.20
C ILE A 51 -0.44 -6.96 9.79
N ASP A 52 0.68 -7.04 9.10
CA ASP A 52 1.91 -6.33 9.43
C ASP A 52 2.53 -5.84 8.13
N THR A 53 2.49 -4.52 7.90
CA THR A 53 2.78 -3.97 6.57
C THR A 53 3.26 -2.53 6.59
N PRO A 54 4.27 -2.19 5.75
CA PRO A 54 4.67 -0.81 5.52
C PRO A 54 3.73 -0.06 4.56
N GLY A 55 2.65 -0.70 4.11
CA GLY A 55 1.72 -0.15 3.11
C GLY A 55 2.09 -0.56 1.68
N GLY A 56 1.68 0.24 0.71
CA GLY A 56 1.89 -0.02 -0.71
C GLY A 56 0.84 0.66 -1.59
N SER A 57 0.32 -0.06 -2.58
CA SER A 57 -0.71 0.42 -3.51
C SER A 57 -2.09 0.47 -2.83
N ALA A 58 -2.72 1.64 -2.90
CA ALA A 58 -4.11 1.84 -2.49
C ALA A 58 -5.09 0.98 -3.31
N ASP A 59 -4.81 0.77 -4.60
CA ASP A 59 -5.62 -0.08 -5.48
C ASP A 59 -5.61 -1.54 -4.99
N ALA A 60 -4.41 -2.07 -4.69
CA ALA A 60 -4.26 -3.44 -4.20
C ALA A 60 -4.92 -3.62 -2.82
N ALA A 61 -4.77 -2.65 -1.92
CA ALA A 61 -5.47 -2.63 -0.62
C ALA A 61 -7.00 -2.68 -0.80
N TYR A 62 -7.55 -1.82 -1.66
CA TYR A 62 -8.97 -1.79 -1.98
C TYR A 62 -9.44 -3.14 -2.54
N ARG A 63 -8.70 -3.72 -3.50
CA ARG A 63 -9.03 -5.02 -4.11
C ARG A 63 -9.05 -6.15 -3.07
N ILE A 64 -8.07 -6.19 -2.16
CA ILE A 64 -7.99 -7.19 -1.08
C ILE A 64 -9.22 -7.10 -0.18
N ILE A 65 -9.56 -5.91 0.32
CA ILE A 65 -10.70 -5.75 1.22
C ILE A 65 -12.02 -6.05 0.53
N ARG A 66 -12.21 -5.59 -0.71
CA ARG A 66 -13.40 -5.94 -1.49
C ARG A 66 -13.52 -7.44 -1.74
N ALA A 67 -12.41 -8.15 -1.91
CA ALA A 67 -12.40 -9.60 -2.03
C ALA A 67 -12.88 -10.26 -0.73
N ILE A 68 -12.34 -9.82 0.41
CA ILE A 68 -12.71 -10.30 1.74
C ILE A 68 -14.20 -10.04 2.01
N HIS A 69 -14.70 -8.82 1.80
CA HIS A 69 -16.12 -8.49 1.98
C HIS A 69 -17.03 -9.40 1.13
N ARG A 70 -16.66 -9.64 -0.14
CA ARG A 70 -17.43 -10.54 -1.02
C ARG A 70 -17.43 -12.00 -0.58
N CYS A 71 -16.40 -12.44 0.14
CA CYS A 71 -16.30 -13.82 0.64
C CYS A 71 -16.97 -13.99 2.00
N TYR A 72 -16.88 -13.01 2.90
CA TYR A 72 -17.27 -13.16 4.31
C TYR A 72 -18.53 -12.36 4.68
N HIS A 73 -18.70 -11.14 4.18
CA HIS A 73 -19.85 -10.29 4.55
C HIS A 73 -21.16 -10.70 3.88
N VAL A 74 -21.09 -11.36 2.73
CA VAL A 74 -22.29 -11.85 2.00
C VAL A 74 -23.17 -12.77 2.86
N ASP A 75 -22.57 -13.49 3.81
CA ASP A 75 -23.26 -14.38 4.74
C ASP A 75 -23.42 -13.75 6.15
N GLY A 76 -23.29 -12.43 6.25
CA GLY A 76 -23.34 -11.69 7.51
C GLY A 76 -22.16 -11.95 8.44
N GLY A 77 -21.04 -12.43 7.91
CA GLY A 77 -19.78 -12.55 8.64
C GLY A 77 -19.06 -11.22 8.82
N GLN A 78 -17.98 -11.23 9.58
CA GLN A 78 -17.21 -10.03 9.93
C GLN A 78 -15.74 -10.14 9.53
N LEU A 79 -15.13 -9.00 9.20
CA LEU A 79 -13.69 -8.82 9.10
C LEU A 79 -13.16 -8.27 10.42
N ILE A 80 -12.42 -9.09 11.14
CA ILE A 80 -11.70 -8.72 12.36
C ILE A 80 -10.27 -8.36 11.93
N PHE A 81 -9.92 -7.09 12.05
CA PHE A 81 -8.62 -6.58 11.62
C PHE A 81 -7.67 -6.55 12.81
N PHE A 82 -6.56 -7.28 12.75
CA PHE A 82 -5.61 -7.39 13.86
C PHE A 82 -4.23 -6.87 13.45
N VAL A 83 -3.74 -5.86 14.17
CA VAL A 83 -2.41 -5.27 13.98
C VAL A 83 -1.51 -5.63 15.17
N PRO A 84 -0.50 -6.50 14.98
CA PRO A 84 0.42 -6.90 16.04
C PRO A 84 1.60 -5.93 16.23
N ARG A 85 2.05 -5.23 15.18
CA ARG A 85 3.17 -4.25 15.28
C ARG A 85 2.92 -2.97 14.49
N PHE A 86 2.87 -3.01 13.17
CA PHE A 86 2.65 -1.79 12.40
C PHE A 86 1.85 -2.03 11.14
N CYS A 87 0.99 -1.07 10.80
CA CYS A 87 0.15 -1.09 9.62
C CYS A 87 0.01 0.33 9.07
N LYS A 88 0.76 0.64 8.00
CA LYS A 88 0.91 2.00 7.48
C LYS A 88 0.21 2.18 6.12
N SER A 89 -0.17 3.42 5.81
CA SER A 89 -0.62 3.84 4.47
C SER A 89 -1.75 2.97 3.92
N ALA A 90 -1.53 2.27 2.80
CA ALA A 90 -2.49 1.35 2.21
C ALA A 90 -3.00 0.27 3.20
N GLY A 91 -2.20 -0.14 4.18
CA GLY A 91 -2.66 -1.04 5.24
C GLY A 91 -3.69 -0.36 6.16
N THR A 92 -3.52 0.92 6.44
CA THR A 92 -4.50 1.70 7.21
C THR A 92 -5.79 1.91 6.42
N ILE A 93 -5.71 2.07 5.09
CA ILE A 93 -6.89 2.01 4.21
C ILE A 93 -7.61 0.67 4.43
N MET A 94 -6.87 -0.44 4.47
CA MET A 94 -7.47 -1.75 4.71
C MET A 94 -8.18 -1.86 6.07
N ALA A 95 -7.63 -1.23 7.11
CA ALA A 95 -8.21 -1.21 8.45
C ALA A 95 -9.60 -0.56 8.48
N LEU A 96 -9.85 0.45 7.63
CA LEU A 96 -11.17 1.09 7.50
C LEU A 96 -12.27 0.09 7.11
N GLY A 97 -11.92 -0.99 6.40
CA GLY A 97 -12.86 -2.04 6.03
C GLY A 97 -13.14 -3.07 7.12
N GLY A 98 -12.46 -3.01 8.25
CA GLY A 98 -12.63 -3.94 9.37
C GLY A 98 -13.84 -3.59 10.24
N ASP A 99 -14.64 -4.59 10.61
CA ASP A 99 -15.78 -4.45 11.52
C ASP A 99 -15.35 -4.32 12.99
N ARG A 100 -14.14 -4.80 13.30
CA ARG A 100 -13.46 -4.72 14.59
C ARG A 100 -11.97 -4.47 14.33
N LEU A 101 -11.35 -3.66 15.17
CA LEU A 101 -9.91 -3.44 15.17
C LEU A 101 -9.32 -4.01 16.46
N ILE A 102 -8.37 -4.91 16.34
CA ILE A 102 -7.59 -5.44 17.46
C ILE A 102 -6.16 -4.89 17.30
N MET A 103 -5.63 -4.29 18.36
CA MET A 103 -4.28 -3.73 18.34
C MET A 103 -3.49 -4.20 19.57
N SER A 104 -2.33 -4.78 19.31
CA SER A 104 -1.32 -5.07 20.34
C SER A 104 -0.85 -3.78 21.02
N GLN A 105 -0.19 -3.92 22.17
CA GLN A 105 0.23 -2.76 22.95
C GLN A 105 1.25 -1.87 22.22
N GLU A 106 2.18 -2.49 21.48
CA GLU A 106 3.18 -1.78 20.67
C GLU A 106 2.71 -1.55 19.22
N ALA A 107 1.42 -1.76 18.96
CA ALA A 107 0.88 -1.67 17.61
C ALA A 107 0.63 -0.22 17.19
N GLU A 108 0.93 0.07 15.93
CA GLU A 108 0.70 1.38 15.35
C GLU A 108 -0.02 1.31 13.99
N LEU A 109 -0.96 2.22 13.79
CA LEU A 109 -1.41 2.62 12.46
C LEU A 109 -0.54 3.79 11.96
N GLY A 110 -0.70 4.15 10.70
CA GLY A 110 -0.12 5.37 10.13
C GLY A 110 -1.13 6.12 9.27
N PRO A 111 -0.81 7.35 8.87
CA PRO A 111 -1.68 8.11 7.97
C PRO A 111 -1.85 7.41 6.61
N ILE A 112 -2.94 7.71 5.90
CA ILE A 112 -3.19 7.22 4.53
C ILE A 112 -2.51 8.10 3.45
N ASP A 113 -1.58 8.96 3.88
CA ASP A 113 -0.73 9.79 3.01
C ASP A 113 0.02 8.94 1.98
N VAL A 114 0.22 9.55 0.81
CA VAL A 114 0.89 9.02 -0.36
C VAL A 114 2.39 9.26 -0.22
N GLN A 115 3.18 8.20 -0.30
CA GLN A 115 4.63 8.36 -0.47
C GLN A 115 4.94 8.61 -1.95
N LEU A 116 5.52 9.76 -2.26
CA LEU A 116 6.16 9.94 -3.56
C LEU A 116 7.52 9.27 -3.56
N ARG A 117 7.79 8.47 -4.60
CA ARG A 117 9.15 8.12 -4.98
C ARG A 117 9.71 9.28 -5.80
N LYS A 118 10.82 9.87 -5.36
CA LYS A 118 11.66 10.64 -6.29
C LYS A 118 12.30 9.63 -7.23
N ASP A 119 11.96 9.67 -8.51
CA ASP A 119 12.53 8.76 -9.52
C ASP A 119 14.03 9.02 -9.80
N ASP A 120 14.61 10.11 -9.27
CA ASP A 120 15.97 10.54 -9.63
C ASP A 120 17.01 10.51 -8.49
N GLU A 121 16.65 10.17 -7.25
CA GLU A 121 17.61 10.09 -6.14
C GLU A 121 17.37 8.84 -5.28
N VAL A 122 18.42 8.02 -5.15
CA VAL A 122 18.41 6.80 -4.33
C VAL A 122 18.08 7.16 -2.88
N GLY A 123 16.84 6.93 -2.46
CA GLY A 123 16.50 6.65 -1.07
C GLY A 123 15.64 7.66 -0.29
N GLU A 124 15.32 8.83 -0.83
CA GLU A 124 14.52 9.81 -0.07
C GLU A 124 13.02 9.71 -0.38
N ARG A 125 12.26 9.22 0.61
CA ARG A 125 10.80 9.20 0.62
C ARG A 125 10.31 10.55 1.14
N THR A 126 9.67 11.35 0.29
CA THR A 126 9.07 12.63 0.73
C THR A 126 7.58 12.40 0.99
N SER A 127 7.07 12.93 2.12
CA SER A 127 5.65 12.85 2.50
C SER A 127 4.77 13.60 1.49
N GLY A 128 3.67 12.99 1.06
CA GLY A 128 2.69 13.57 0.14
C GLY A 128 1.80 14.64 0.76
N LEU A 129 1.95 14.93 2.05
CA LEU A 129 1.19 16.00 2.73
C LEU A 129 1.76 17.42 2.57
N THR A 130 2.70 17.60 1.66
CA THR A 130 3.54 18.80 1.60
C THR A 130 3.44 19.68 0.34
N PRO A 131 2.50 19.49 -0.61
CA PRO A 131 2.20 20.47 -1.67
C PRO A 131 1.46 21.74 -1.21
N HIS A 132 0.22 21.59 -0.72
CA HIS A 132 -0.66 22.73 -0.47
C HIS A 132 -0.21 23.56 0.72
N GLN A 133 0.16 22.92 1.83
CA GLN A 133 0.69 23.62 2.99
C GLN A 133 1.96 24.41 2.66
N ALA A 134 2.83 23.86 1.80
CA ALA A 134 4.01 24.57 1.33
C ALA A 134 3.63 25.75 0.43
N LEU A 135 2.69 25.56 -0.51
CA LEU A 135 2.20 26.63 -1.38
C LEU A 135 1.51 27.76 -0.59
N ASP A 136 0.66 27.42 0.38
CA ASP A 136 -0.02 28.36 1.26
C ASP A 136 0.99 29.11 2.13
N THR A 137 2.01 28.41 2.64
CA THR A 137 3.12 29.03 3.38
C THR A 137 3.89 29.99 2.49
N LEU A 138 4.28 29.58 1.27
CA LEU A 138 4.99 30.42 0.32
C LEU A 138 4.15 31.65 -0.09
N ALA A 139 2.85 31.48 -0.29
CA ALA A 139 1.94 32.58 -0.58
C ALA A 139 1.85 33.56 0.60
N GLY A 140 1.77 33.05 1.83
CA GLY A 140 1.82 33.83 3.06
C GLY A 140 3.12 34.63 3.20
N GLU A 141 4.26 33.99 2.95
CA GLU A 141 5.58 34.62 2.97
C GLU A 141 5.72 35.69 1.88
N ALA A 142 5.20 35.47 0.67
CA ALA A 142 5.20 36.48 -0.39
C ALA A 142 4.46 37.77 0.04
N VAL A 143 3.27 37.62 0.64
CA VAL A 143 2.50 38.75 1.19
C VAL A 143 3.23 39.41 2.36
N LEU A 144 3.85 38.62 3.24
CA LEU A 144 4.60 39.13 4.38
C LEU A 144 5.81 39.98 3.92
N HIS A 145 6.57 39.48 2.95
CA HIS A 145 7.72 40.17 2.39
C HIS A 145 7.32 41.45 1.66
N PHE A 146 6.26 41.42 0.85
CA PHE A 146 5.69 42.63 0.26
C PHE A 146 5.39 43.69 1.33
N ARG A 147 4.68 43.32 2.40
CA ARG A 147 4.32 44.24 3.49
C ARG A 147 5.56 44.80 4.21
N ARG A 148 6.60 43.98 4.40
CA ARG A 148 7.86 44.40 5.02
C ARG A 148 8.59 45.40 4.13
N PHE A 149 8.81 45.09 2.85
CA PHE A 149 9.46 45.98 1.90
C PHE A 149 8.68 47.30 1.74
N PHE A 150 7.35 47.21 1.63
CA PHE A 150 6.52 48.40 1.53
C PHE A 150 6.65 49.31 2.75
N ARG A 151 6.62 48.74 3.96
CA ARG A 151 6.74 49.53 5.20
C ARG A 151 8.10 50.21 5.27
N HIS A 152 9.17 49.48 4.99
CA HIS A 152 10.54 49.98 4.98
C HIS A 152 10.69 51.15 4.00
N LEU A 153 10.25 50.98 2.75
CA LEU A 153 10.34 52.02 1.72
C LEU A 153 9.45 53.26 1.98
N ARG A 154 8.38 53.11 2.76
CA ARG A 154 7.41 54.18 2.98
C ARG A 154 7.65 54.99 4.25
N TYR A 155 8.17 54.35 5.30
CA TYR A 155 8.14 54.90 6.65
C TYR A 155 9.50 54.92 7.36
N ASP A 156 10.57 54.32 6.81
CA ASP A 156 11.90 54.44 7.43
C ASP A 156 12.54 55.78 7.09
N ASP A 157 13.25 56.34 8.07
CA ASP A 157 13.70 57.74 8.11
C ASP A 157 14.69 58.12 6.99
N ASP A 158 15.34 57.14 6.36
CA ASP A 158 16.37 57.35 5.33
C ASP A 158 15.82 57.46 3.90
N THR A 159 14.60 56.95 3.64
CA THR A 159 13.99 56.96 2.30
C THR A 159 12.48 57.16 2.38
N LEU A 160 12.01 58.38 2.09
CA LEU A 160 10.58 58.69 1.99
C LEU A 160 10.10 58.59 0.55
N PHE A 161 9.87 57.36 0.07
CA PHE A 161 9.25 57.17 -1.23
C PHE A 161 7.74 57.43 -1.17
N SER A 162 7.17 57.88 -2.30
CA SER A 162 5.71 57.98 -2.42
C SER A 162 5.06 56.60 -2.20
N THR A 163 3.82 56.56 -1.73
CA THR A 163 3.05 55.31 -1.57
C THR A 163 3.05 54.46 -2.86
N ARG A 164 2.90 55.11 -4.01
CA ARG A 164 2.89 54.46 -5.32
C ARG A 164 4.24 53.80 -5.62
N LEU A 165 5.33 54.55 -5.49
CA LEU A 165 6.67 54.05 -5.74
C LEU A 165 7.07 52.94 -4.74
N SER A 166 6.67 53.08 -3.47
CA SER A 166 6.90 52.08 -2.43
C SER A 166 6.21 50.75 -2.76
N ALA A 167 4.95 50.80 -3.23
CA ALA A 167 4.20 49.61 -3.62
C ALA A 167 4.80 48.93 -4.86
N GLU A 168 5.24 49.72 -5.84
CA GLU A 168 5.88 49.21 -7.05
C GLU A 168 7.20 48.50 -6.75
N LEU A 169 8.10 49.15 -6.01
CA LEU A 169 9.39 48.58 -5.62
C LEU A 169 9.22 47.37 -4.69
N ALA A 170 8.31 47.43 -3.71
CA ALA A 170 8.01 46.31 -2.83
C ALA A 170 7.49 45.08 -3.60
N SER A 171 6.66 45.30 -4.62
CA SER A 171 6.19 44.24 -5.52
C SER A 171 7.35 43.62 -6.30
N GLN A 172 8.19 44.43 -6.93
CA GLN A 172 9.36 43.95 -7.67
C GLN A 172 10.34 43.17 -6.79
N MET A 173 10.61 43.65 -5.57
CA MET A 173 11.47 42.97 -4.60
C MET A 173 10.86 41.64 -4.13
N ALA A 174 9.56 41.62 -3.84
CA ALA A 174 8.87 40.39 -3.45
C ALA A 174 8.87 39.37 -4.61
N ILE A 175 8.60 39.80 -5.85
CA ILE A 175 8.69 38.95 -7.05
C ILE A 175 10.12 38.44 -7.22
N GLY A 176 11.12 39.32 -7.18
CA GLY A 176 12.53 38.93 -7.35
C GLY A 176 13.03 37.96 -6.28
N LEU A 177 12.54 38.07 -5.04
CA LEU A 177 12.86 37.15 -3.96
C LEU A 177 12.16 35.79 -4.12
N MET A 178 10.88 35.80 -4.52
CA MET A 178 10.04 34.59 -4.52
C MET A 178 10.09 33.81 -5.84
N SER A 179 10.30 34.46 -6.99
CA SER A 179 10.30 33.81 -8.33
C SER A 179 11.22 32.60 -8.41
N PRO A 180 12.48 32.64 -7.91
CA PRO A 180 13.39 31.49 -8.00
C PRO A 180 12.90 30.26 -7.23
N ILE A 181 12.05 30.44 -6.22
CA ILE A 181 11.44 29.34 -5.46
C ILE A 181 10.23 28.79 -6.23
N TYR A 182 9.35 29.67 -6.70
CA TYR A 182 8.16 29.27 -7.45
C TYR A 182 8.50 28.58 -8.78
N GLU A 183 9.60 28.97 -9.44
CA GLU A 183 10.09 28.34 -10.68
C GLU A 183 10.59 26.90 -10.49
N GLN A 184 10.92 26.50 -9.25
CA GLN A 184 11.32 25.12 -8.93
C GLN A 184 10.13 24.19 -8.67
N LEU A 185 8.91 24.74 -8.58
CA LEU A 185 7.71 23.95 -8.34
C LEU A 185 7.24 23.31 -9.66
N ASP A 186 6.96 22.01 -9.59
CA ASP A 186 6.40 21.25 -10.70
C ASP A 186 4.89 21.05 -10.49
N PRO A 187 4.02 21.75 -11.26
CA PRO A 187 2.57 21.62 -11.16
C PRO A 187 2.05 20.20 -11.42
N LEU A 188 2.73 19.42 -12.27
CA LEU A 188 2.31 18.05 -12.58
C LEU A 188 2.51 17.14 -11.37
N ARG A 189 3.69 17.22 -10.72
CA ARG A 189 3.96 16.51 -9.47
C ARG A 189 2.97 16.88 -8.37
N LEU A 190 2.62 18.15 -8.24
CA LEU A 190 1.61 18.62 -7.27
C LEU A 190 0.24 17.97 -7.55
N GLY A 191 -0.20 17.94 -8.81
CA GLY A 191 -1.46 17.31 -9.21
C GLY A 191 -1.49 15.79 -9.03
N GLU A 192 -0.34 15.11 -9.20
CA GLU A 192 -0.23 13.67 -8.93
C GLU A 192 -0.41 13.33 -7.46
N VAL A 193 0.23 14.09 -6.55
CA VAL A 193 0.08 13.92 -5.11
C VAL A 193 -1.37 14.06 -4.69
N GLU A 194 -2.03 15.14 -5.13
CA GLU A 194 -3.44 15.39 -4.84
C GLU A 194 -4.32 14.22 -5.33
N ARG A 195 -4.06 13.74 -6.55
CA ARG A 195 -4.78 12.60 -7.11
C ARG A 195 -4.63 11.35 -6.26
N PHE A 196 -3.42 11.03 -5.81
CA PHE A 196 -3.20 9.83 -4.99
C PHE A 196 -3.88 9.94 -3.62
N VAL A 197 -3.84 11.11 -2.97
CA VAL A 197 -4.53 11.34 -1.68
C VAL A 197 -6.03 11.16 -1.88
N ARG A 198 -6.57 11.73 -2.95
CA ARG A 198 -7.98 11.57 -3.30
C ARG A 198 -8.36 10.12 -3.57
N ILE A 199 -7.52 9.35 -4.28
CA ILE A 199 -7.76 7.91 -4.49
C ILE A 199 -7.81 7.16 -3.14
N ALA A 200 -6.90 7.47 -2.22
CA ALA A 200 -6.88 6.84 -0.90
C ALA A 200 -8.15 7.15 -0.10
N VAL A 201 -8.61 8.41 -0.11
CA VAL A 201 -9.87 8.84 0.53
C VAL A 201 -11.07 8.15 -0.12
N ASP A 202 -11.21 8.22 -1.45
CA ASP A 202 -12.29 7.59 -2.20
C ASP A 202 -12.37 6.08 -1.95
N TYR A 203 -11.22 5.39 -1.84
CA TYR A 203 -11.19 3.98 -1.50
C TYR A 203 -11.56 3.71 -0.06
N GLY A 204 -11.05 4.52 0.88
CA GLY A 204 -11.43 4.46 2.29
C GLY A 204 -12.94 4.56 2.46
N GLU A 205 -13.58 5.54 1.83
CA GLU A 205 -15.05 5.75 1.89
C GLU A 205 -15.83 4.58 1.29
N ARG A 206 -15.35 3.97 0.21
CA ARG A 206 -16.04 2.86 -0.47
C ARG A 206 -15.97 1.54 0.28
N ILE A 207 -14.97 1.36 1.13
CA ILE A 207 -14.79 0.12 1.91
C ILE A 207 -15.05 0.31 3.40
N SER A 208 -15.22 1.55 3.88
CA SER A 208 -15.40 1.82 5.30
C SER A 208 -16.55 1.02 5.89
N SER A 209 -16.29 0.34 7.00
CA SER A 209 -17.32 -0.34 7.78
C SER A 209 -18.03 0.65 8.71
N SER A 210 -19.07 0.17 9.40
CA SER A 210 -19.73 0.94 10.48
C SER A 210 -18.84 1.16 11.71
N ASN A 211 -17.64 0.57 11.73
CA ASN A 211 -16.67 0.76 12.79
C ASN A 211 -15.90 2.09 12.66
N VAL A 212 -15.91 2.72 11.49
CA VAL A 212 -15.17 3.97 11.23
C VAL A 212 -15.93 5.16 11.80
N LYS A 213 -15.25 5.99 12.59
CA LYS A 213 -15.81 7.22 13.16
C LYS A 213 -16.02 8.29 12.10
N HIS A 214 -16.94 9.21 12.38
CA HIS A 214 -17.12 10.41 11.58
C HIS A 214 -15.81 11.22 11.52
N LEU A 215 -15.44 11.69 10.32
CA LEU A 215 -14.19 12.40 10.02
C LEU A 215 -12.89 11.58 10.16
N ALA A 216 -12.94 10.27 10.43
CA ALA A 216 -11.73 9.47 10.62
C ALA A 216 -10.87 9.41 9.35
N ILE A 217 -11.50 9.32 8.17
CA ILE A 217 -10.81 9.22 6.87
C ILE A 217 -10.11 10.54 6.55
N GLU A 218 -10.82 11.65 6.73
CA GLU A 218 -10.29 13.00 6.56
C GLU A 218 -9.14 13.26 7.54
N LYS A 219 -9.27 12.81 8.79
CA LYS A 219 -8.20 12.90 9.79
C LYS A 219 -6.96 12.11 9.36
N LEU A 220 -7.14 10.86 8.93
CA LEU A 220 -6.07 9.99 8.41
C LEU A 220 -5.40 10.56 7.16
N ALA A 221 -6.15 11.31 6.34
CA ALA A 221 -5.63 11.92 5.12
C ALA A 221 -4.87 13.22 5.39
N ALA A 222 -5.32 14.06 6.33
CA ALA A 222 -4.87 15.45 6.39
C ALA A 222 -4.42 15.97 7.77
N ALA A 223 -4.77 15.30 8.88
CA ALA A 223 -4.54 15.84 10.21
C ALA A 223 -3.20 15.45 10.84
N TYR A 224 -2.51 14.47 10.27
CA TYR A 224 -1.24 13.97 10.80
C TYR A 224 -0.04 14.60 10.06
N PRO A 225 0.98 15.08 10.77
CA PRO A 225 2.03 15.93 10.21
C PRO A 225 3.07 15.18 9.37
N SER A 226 3.11 13.85 9.43
CA SER A 226 4.09 13.07 8.68
C SER A 226 3.58 11.67 8.40
N HIS A 227 4.07 11.09 7.31
CA HIS A 227 3.79 9.69 6.98
C HIS A 227 4.23 8.69 8.07
N GLY A 228 5.32 9.01 8.78
CA GLY A 228 5.82 8.20 9.89
C GLY A 228 5.09 8.40 11.20
N PHE A 229 4.02 9.22 11.22
CA PHE A 229 3.28 9.49 12.44
C PHE A 229 2.72 8.18 13.02
N VAL A 230 2.89 8.05 14.33
CA VAL A 230 2.47 6.88 15.09
C VAL A 230 1.07 7.15 15.59
N ILE A 231 0.12 6.35 15.13
CA ILE A 231 -1.24 6.34 15.64
C ILE A 231 -1.36 5.09 16.50
N ASP A 232 -1.23 5.25 17.80
CA ASP A 232 -1.32 4.17 18.77
C ASP A 232 -2.79 3.70 18.95
N ARG A 233 -2.97 2.68 19.81
CA ARG A 233 -4.29 2.10 20.05
C ARG A 233 -5.24 3.10 20.70
N GLU A 234 -4.76 3.89 21.64
CA GLU A 234 -5.54 4.91 22.34
C GLU A 234 -6.05 5.98 21.36
N GLU A 235 -5.21 6.52 20.47
CA GLU A 235 -5.66 7.46 19.46
C GLU A 235 -6.58 6.80 18.42
N ALA A 236 -6.31 5.56 18.01
CA ALA A 236 -7.20 4.80 17.13
C ALA A 236 -8.60 4.61 17.76
N GLU A 237 -8.65 4.28 19.06
CA GLU A 237 -9.89 4.13 19.83
C GLU A 237 -10.61 5.45 20.02
N ASP A 238 -9.91 6.55 20.30
CA ASP A 238 -10.52 7.85 20.59
C ASP A 238 -11.00 8.56 19.32
N GLN A 239 -10.28 8.42 18.21
CA GLN A 239 -10.42 9.33 17.07
C GLN A 239 -10.86 8.63 15.78
N LEU A 240 -10.55 7.34 15.59
CA LEU A 240 -10.68 6.70 14.28
C LEU A 240 -11.73 5.60 14.22
N PHE A 241 -11.83 4.76 15.25
CA PHE A 241 -12.70 3.58 15.25
C PHE A 241 -13.59 3.51 16.48
N HIS A 242 -14.75 2.88 16.35
CA HIS A 242 -15.71 2.69 17.44
C HIS A 242 -15.43 1.44 18.30
N LYS A 243 -14.85 0.40 17.70
CA LYS A 243 -14.55 -0.90 18.31
C LYS A 243 -13.07 -1.19 18.11
N VAL A 244 -12.30 -0.78 19.12
CA VAL A 244 -10.88 -1.08 19.24
C VAL A 244 -10.69 -1.95 20.48
N GLU A 245 -9.98 -3.07 20.32
CA GLU A 245 -9.86 -4.09 21.35
C GLU A 245 -8.40 -4.49 21.58
N LYS A 246 -8.12 -5.03 22.77
CA LYS A 246 -6.83 -5.63 23.09
C LYS A 246 -6.82 -7.09 22.60
N PRO A 247 -5.70 -7.60 22.08
CA PRO A 247 -5.61 -9.00 21.71
C PRO A 247 -5.64 -9.89 22.95
N THR A 248 -6.12 -11.12 22.79
CA THR A 248 -5.95 -12.15 23.81
C THR A 248 -4.52 -12.67 23.84
N ASP A 249 -4.12 -13.30 24.96
CA ASP A 249 -2.80 -13.91 25.09
C ASP A 249 -2.52 -14.94 23.97
N ALA A 250 -3.55 -15.67 23.53
CA ALA A 250 -3.44 -16.62 22.43
C ALA A 250 -3.11 -15.92 21.11
N LEU A 251 -3.80 -14.81 20.82
CA LEU A 251 -3.57 -14.04 19.60
C LEU A 251 -2.19 -13.38 19.59
N GLU A 252 -1.74 -12.86 20.73
CA GLU A 252 -0.36 -12.36 20.94
C GLU A 252 0.68 -13.45 20.73
N MET A 253 0.47 -14.65 21.30
CA MET A 253 1.38 -15.79 21.11
C MET A 253 1.47 -16.20 19.64
N LEU A 254 0.34 -16.23 18.93
CA LEU A 254 0.31 -16.54 17.50
C LEU A 254 1.05 -15.48 16.70
N ALA A 255 0.80 -14.20 16.97
CA ALA A 255 1.48 -13.09 16.29
C ALA A 255 2.99 -13.18 16.41
N ARG A 256 3.50 -13.36 17.64
CA ARG A 256 4.93 -13.54 17.92
C ARG A 256 5.50 -14.72 17.16
N ALA A 257 4.84 -15.87 17.23
CA ALA A 257 5.29 -17.07 16.53
C ALA A 257 5.39 -16.87 15.00
N VAL A 258 4.49 -16.12 14.39
CA VAL A 258 4.52 -15.86 12.95
C VAL A 258 5.56 -14.79 12.59
N ILE A 259 5.69 -13.74 13.39
CA ILE A 259 6.61 -12.62 13.17
C ILE A 259 8.06 -13.03 13.45
N ASP A 260 8.34 -13.77 14.51
CA ASP A 260 9.70 -14.19 14.88
C ASP A 260 10.30 -15.15 13.85
N ASN A 261 9.45 -15.87 13.11
CA ASN A 261 9.83 -16.76 12.02
C ASN A 261 9.73 -16.08 10.64
N PHE A 262 9.44 -14.77 10.59
CA PHE A 262 9.31 -14.03 9.35
C PHE A 262 10.68 -13.82 8.70
N ASN A 263 10.80 -14.23 7.43
CA ASN A 263 11.91 -13.85 6.58
C ASN A 263 11.52 -12.57 5.81
N PRO A 264 12.26 -11.45 5.96
CA PRO A 264 11.97 -10.21 5.24
C PRO A 264 11.91 -10.35 3.71
N ASN A 265 12.55 -11.38 3.16
CA ASN A 265 12.56 -11.65 1.72
C ASN A 265 11.39 -12.52 1.24
N GLU A 266 10.58 -13.07 2.15
CA GLU A 266 9.48 -13.97 1.81
C GLU A 266 8.15 -13.47 2.40
N PRO A 267 7.22 -12.98 1.56
CA PRO A 267 5.96 -12.45 2.04
C PRO A 267 5.08 -13.58 2.61
N VAL A 268 4.55 -13.38 3.82
CA VAL A 268 3.59 -14.30 4.43
C VAL A 268 2.19 -13.88 4.01
N VAL A 269 1.60 -14.61 3.06
CA VAL A 269 0.24 -14.38 2.58
C VAL A 269 -0.47 -15.74 2.49
N ARG A 270 -1.14 -16.14 3.56
CA ARG A 270 -1.77 -17.47 3.70
C ARG A 270 -2.75 -17.54 4.88
N PHE A 271 -3.64 -18.52 4.83
CA PHE A 271 -4.39 -18.95 6.00
C PHE A 271 -3.48 -19.69 7.00
N LEU A 272 -3.69 -19.43 8.28
CA LEU A 272 -3.07 -20.17 9.38
C LEU A 272 -4.09 -21.16 9.92
N ARG A 273 -3.79 -22.46 9.78
CA ARG A 273 -4.68 -23.54 10.19
C ARG A 273 -3.88 -24.76 10.58
N ARG A 274 -4.47 -25.64 11.38
CA ARG A 274 -3.95 -26.98 11.61
C ARG A 274 -3.89 -27.76 10.27
N PRO A 275 -2.80 -28.45 9.95
CA PRO A 275 -2.75 -29.36 8.81
C PRO A 275 -3.79 -30.46 9.00
N GLU A 276 -4.54 -30.77 7.94
CA GLU A 276 -5.44 -31.92 7.98
C GLU A 276 -4.61 -33.19 8.13
N GLN A 277 -4.86 -33.96 9.19
CA GLN A 277 -4.30 -35.30 9.30
C GLN A 277 -4.96 -36.14 8.21
N ASN A 278 -4.22 -36.48 7.16
CA ASN A 278 -4.70 -37.44 6.17
C ASN A 278 -4.97 -38.78 6.88
N PRO A 279 -6.21 -39.31 6.92
CA PRO A 279 -6.48 -40.64 7.44
C PRO A 279 -6.24 -41.67 6.34
N GLN A 280 -5.07 -41.65 5.71
CA GLN A 280 -4.60 -42.69 4.79
C GLN A 280 -3.11 -42.52 4.56
N GLY A 281 -2.33 -43.41 5.17
CA GLY A 281 -1.05 -43.79 4.60
C GLY A 281 -1.31 -44.64 3.37
N ASP A 282 -0.70 -44.27 2.25
CA ASP A 282 -0.22 -45.26 1.30
C ASP A 282 0.98 -44.69 0.52
N SER A 283 2.05 -45.49 0.56
CA SER A 283 3.29 -45.51 -0.22
C SER A 283 3.81 -44.22 -0.90
N ASP A 284 4.99 -43.81 -0.44
CA ASP A 284 6.00 -43.09 -1.22
C ASP A 284 6.21 -43.75 -2.62
N GLU A 285 5.87 -43.03 -3.69
CA GLU A 285 6.63 -43.11 -4.94
C GLU A 285 7.48 -41.85 -5.05
N THR A 286 8.75 -42.01 -4.67
CA THR A 286 9.84 -41.07 -4.94
C THR A 286 10.15 -41.07 -6.43
N ASP A 287 9.85 -39.98 -7.14
CA ASP A 287 10.33 -39.75 -8.51
C ASP A 287 11.65 -38.96 -8.47
N GLU A 288 12.77 -39.68 -8.47
CA GLU A 288 14.11 -39.12 -8.74
C GLU A 288 14.40 -39.08 -10.26
N PRO A 289 15.16 -38.10 -10.76
CA PRO A 289 15.28 -37.82 -12.19
C PRO A 289 16.24 -38.77 -12.93
N ASN A 290 15.73 -39.35 -14.02
CA ASN A 290 16.37 -40.36 -14.87
C ASN A 290 17.64 -39.83 -15.59
N LYS A 291 18.83 -40.14 -15.05
CA LYS A 291 20.10 -40.11 -15.79
C LYS A 291 20.30 -41.44 -16.53
N ARG A 292 20.06 -41.49 -17.85
CA ARG A 292 20.57 -42.57 -18.71
C ARG A 292 21.76 -42.13 -19.56
N LYS A 293 22.87 -42.84 -19.31
CA LYS A 293 24.18 -42.73 -19.96
C LYS A 293 24.13 -43.09 -21.45
N SER A 294 24.92 -42.33 -22.19
CA SER A 294 25.43 -42.56 -23.53
C SER A 294 25.96 -43.97 -23.81
N ARG A 295 25.64 -44.53 -24.98
CA ARG A 295 26.50 -45.51 -25.69
C ARG A 295 26.45 -45.33 -27.22
N SER A 296 27.60 -44.86 -27.72
CA SER A 296 28.31 -45.21 -28.97
C SER A 296 27.63 -45.19 -30.36
N ARG A 297 28.21 -44.34 -31.20
CA ARG A 297 28.21 -44.23 -32.67
C ARG A 297 28.28 -45.57 -33.45
N LYS A 298 27.57 -45.63 -34.59
CA LYS A 298 28.10 -46.17 -35.86
C LYS A 298 27.37 -45.58 -37.08
N ARG A 299 28.14 -45.39 -38.16
CA ARG A 299 27.89 -44.68 -39.43
C ARG A 299 27.09 -45.52 -40.46
N GLY A 300 26.52 -44.82 -41.46
CA GLY A 300 26.22 -45.32 -42.83
C GLY A 300 24.78 -45.02 -43.26
N SER A 301 24.49 -43.96 -44.02
CA SER A 301 24.59 -43.79 -45.49
C SER A 301 23.33 -44.22 -46.26
N SER A 302 22.92 -43.32 -47.17
CA SER A 302 22.08 -43.51 -48.37
C SER A 302 20.55 -43.36 -48.25
N ALA A 303 19.99 -42.29 -48.83
CA ALA A 303 19.29 -42.36 -50.12
C ALA A 303 18.81 -40.96 -50.60
N LYS A 304 19.18 -40.63 -51.84
CA LYS A 304 18.64 -39.54 -52.69
C LYS A 304 17.21 -39.89 -53.14
N VAL A 305 16.33 -38.90 -53.30
CA VAL A 305 15.53 -38.67 -54.53
C VAL A 305 15.24 -37.17 -54.67
N ARG A 306 15.45 -36.64 -55.89
CA ARG A 306 15.10 -35.29 -56.38
C ARG A 306 13.73 -35.33 -57.07
N SER A 307 13.01 -34.20 -57.10
CA SER A 307 12.28 -33.77 -58.31
C SER A 307 12.09 -32.25 -58.33
N ASN A 308 12.42 -31.67 -59.50
CA ASN A 308 12.15 -30.29 -59.96
C ASN A 308 10.63 -30.00 -59.98
N SER A 309 10.09 -28.79 -60.17
CA SER A 309 10.41 -27.76 -61.15
C SER A 309 9.57 -26.48 -60.97
N SER A 310 10.08 -25.40 -61.58
CA SER A 310 9.37 -24.29 -62.26
C SER A 310 8.62 -23.22 -61.46
N GLU A 311 9.28 -22.07 -61.33
CA GLU A 311 8.73 -20.70 -61.42
C GLU A 311 8.18 -20.41 -62.84
N PRO A 312 7.28 -19.42 -63.09
CA PRO A 312 7.67 -18.00 -63.01
C PRO A 312 6.61 -16.91 -62.67
N ASN A 313 7.16 -15.74 -62.34
CA ASN A 313 6.69 -14.36 -62.56
C ASN A 313 5.51 -13.77 -61.75
N GLY A 314 5.79 -12.62 -61.09
CA GLY A 314 4.93 -11.45 -61.29
C GLY A 314 4.80 -10.40 -60.17
N VAL A 315 5.70 -9.40 -60.17
CA VAL A 315 5.45 -7.93 -60.05
C VAL A 315 5.06 -7.27 -58.70
N SER A 316 5.96 -6.32 -58.31
CA SER A 316 5.89 -5.02 -57.59
C SER A 316 5.13 -4.88 -56.26
N ALA A 317 5.75 -4.47 -55.14
CA ALA A 317 6.46 -3.22 -54.81
C ALA A 317 5.56 -1.98 -54.61
N LEU A 318 5.99 -1.12 -53.65
CA LEU A 318 5.52 0.20 -53.20
C LEU A 318 4.65 0.17 -51.92
N VAL A 319 4.81 1.02 -50.90
CA VAL A 319 5.75 2.11 -50.54
C VAL A 319 5.67 2.33 -49.02
N ASP A 320 6.76 2.87 -48.49
CA ASP A 320 7.15 3.26 -47.12
C ASP A 320 6.24 4.25 -46.32
N PRO A 321 6.55 4.46 -45.03
CA PRO A 321 5.83 5.32 -44.09
C PRO A 321 6.32 6.78 -44.08
N GLU A 322 5.43 7.68 -43.64
CA GLU A 322 5.72 8.86 -42.81
C GLU A 322 4.67 8.93 -41.69
#